data_AF-F3C8W5-F1
#
_entry.id   AF-F3C8W5-F1
#
_cell.length_a   1.000
_cell.length_b   1.000
_cell.length_c   1.000
_cell.angle_alpha   90.00
_cell.angle_beta   90.00
_cell.angle_gamma   90.00
#
_symmetry.space_group_name_H-M   'P 1'
#
loop_
_entity.id
_entity.type
_entity.pdbx_description
1 polymer ?
#
loop_
_entity_poly.entity_id
_entity_poly.type
_entity_poly.pdbx_seq_one_letter_code
_entity_poly.pdbx_strand_id
1 'polypeptide(L)'
;AARNLNARQRLCLSGTPLENHLGELWSLFHFLMPGWLGNSKEFNSNYRIAIEKHGNQDRLHHLNARIKPFLLRRTKEQVATELPPKTEIIHWVDLNDAQRDVYETVRLAMDKKVRDEITRKGVARSQIIILEALLKLRQVCCDLRLVNQGMPVNSKQGTSGKLNSLMEMFEELLAEGRKILLFSQFTSMLSLIEEELKQRGIAYALLTGSTRDRRTPIHDFQSGKLPIFLISLKAGGTGLNLTAADTVIHYDPWWNPAAENQATDRAYRIGQDKPVFVYKMIARGTVEEKIQRLQREKSALAAGVLDGRTTGDWKLRDEDLQALFAPLPAAPKKTRK
;
A
#
# COMPACT_ATOMS: atom_id res chain seq x y z
N ALA A 1 -4.17 27.25 -4.42
CA ALA A 1 -2.95 27.91 -3.91
C ALA A 1 -1.84 27.92 -4.96
N ALA A 2 -1.22 26.79 -5.30
CA ALA A 2 -0.07 26.75 -6.23
C ALA A 2 -0.31 27.43 -7.60
N ARG A 3 -1.51 27.31 -8.18
CA ARG A 3 -1.88 27.98 -9.44
C ARG A 3 -1.72 29.51 -9.42
N ASN A 4 -1.93 30.13 -8.27
CA ASN A 4 -1.89 31.59 -8.14
C ASN A 4 -0.46 32.12 -8.01
N LEU A 5 0.54 31.23 -7.96
CA LEU A 5 1.94 31.61 -7.95
C LEU A 5 2.31 32.13 -9.35
N ASN A 6 2.71 33.40 -9.40
CA ASN A 6 3.27 33.99 -10.59
C ASN A 6 4.72 33.52 -10.72
N ALA A 7 5.01 32.73 -11.76
CA ALA A 7 6.31 32.14 -11.98
C ALA A 7 6.60 32.11 -13.48
N ARG A 8 7.82 32.51 -13.87
CA ARG A 8 8.28 32.48 -15.26
C ARG A 8 8.44 31.05 -15.80
N GLN A 9 8.80 30.12 -14.94
CA GLN A 9 8.99 28.70 -15.26
C GLN A 9 8.35 27.86 -14.16
N ARG A 10 7.81 26.70 -14.55
CA ARG A 10 7.18 25.75 -13.63
C ARG A 10 7.69 24.35 -13.94
N LEU A 11 8.04 23.60 -12.89
CA LEU A 11 8.46 22.22 -12.98
C LEU A 11 7.65 21.39 -11.98
N CYS A 12 7.04 20.30 -12.44
CA CYS A 12 6.36 19.33 -11.59
C CYS A 12 7.25 18.11 -11.42
N LEU A 13 7.50 17.71 -10.18
CA LEU A 13 8.18 16.47 -9.82
C LEU A 13 7.16 15.53 -9.18
N SER A 14 6.92 14.39 -9.81
CA SER A 14 6.06 13.34 -9.27
C SER A 14 6.63 11.97 -9.64
N GLY A 15 6.71 11.07 -8.65
CA GLY A 15 7.03 9.67 -8.89
C GLY A 15 5.88 8.90 -9.53
N THR A 16 4.64 9.36 -9.32
CA THR A 16 3.41 8.73 -9.78
C THR A 16 2.43 9.81 -10.26
N PRO A 17 2.64 10.39 -11.46
CA PRO A 17 1.84 11.51 -11.97
C PRO A 17 0.37 11.15 -12.27
N LEU A 18 0.06 9.86 -12.28
CA LEU A 18 -1.28 9.30 -12.42
C LEU A 18 -1.41 8.15 -11.41
N GLU A 19 -2.07 8.42 -10.28
CA GLU A 19 -2.23 7.47 -9.19
C GLU A 19 -3.65 6.86 -9.17
N ASN A 20 -4.67 7.72 -9.35
CA ASN A 20 -6.06 7.28 -9.23
C ASN A 20 -6.90 7.56 -10.48
N HIS A 21 -6.77 8.74 -11.09
CA HIS A 21 -7.58 9.14 -12.24
C HIS A 21 -6.90 10.23 -13.09
N LEU A 22 -7.28 10.35 -14.36
CA LEU A 22 -6.73 11.33 -15.32
C LEU A 22 -6.91 12.79 -14.90
N GLY A 23 -7.82 13.08 -13.97
CA GLY A 23 -7.95 14.42 -13.38
C GLY A 23 -6.71 14.91 -12.62
N GLU A 24 -5.88 13.98 -12.10
CA GLU A 24 -4.60 14.33 -11.44
C GLU A 24 -3.61 14.86 -12.47
N LEU A 25 -3.53 14.19 -13.62
CA LEU A 25 -2.74 14.63 -14.77
C LEU A 25 -3.20 16.00 -15.27
N TRP A 26 -4.52 16.20 -15.43
CA TRP A 26 -5.06 17.52 -15.80
C TRP A 26 -4.65 18.60 -14.79
N SER A 27 -4.69 18.30 -13.49
CA SER A 27 -4.32 19.27 -12.46
C SER A 27 -2.84 19.69 -12.56
N LEU A 28 -1.94 18.74 -12.87
CA LEU A 28 -0.53 19.03 -13.13
C LEU A 28 -0.35 19.91 -14.38
N PHE A 29 -0.99 19.55 -15.49
CA PHE A 29 -0.92 20.32 -16.73
C PHE A 29 -1.61 21.67 -16.65
N HIS A 30 -2.68 21.80 -15.87
CA HIS A 30 -3.35 23.07 -15.63
C HIS A 30 -2.48 24.02 -14.80
N PHE A 31 -1.61 23.49 -13.94
CA PHE A 31 -0.58 24.28 -13.26
C PHE A 31 0.59 24.62 -14.18
N LEU A 32 1.14 23.64 -14.91
CA LEU A 32 2.29 23.84 -15.81
C LEU A 32 1.95 24.80 -16.97
N MET A 33 0.85 24.54 -17.66
CA MET A 33 0.42 25.23 -18.88
C MET A 33 -1.12 25.42 -18.85
N PRO A 34 -1.61 26.46 -18.16
CA PRO A 34 -3.04 26.76 -18.10
C PRO A 34 -3.67 26.83 -19.49
N GLY A 35 -4.79 26.12 -19.69
CA GLY A 35 -5.52 26.08 -20.96
C GLY A 35 -5.04 25.02 -21.96
N TRP A 36 -3.84 24.42 -21.80
CA TRP A 36 -3.31 23.42 -22.74
C TRP A 36 -4.29 22.26 -22.96
N LEU A 37 -4.80 21.67 -21.89
CA LEU A 37 -5.76 20.55 -21.95
C LEU A 37 -7.23 21.01 -21.85
N GLY A 38 -7.51 22.29 -22.09
CA GLY A 38 -8.83 22.88 -21.88
C GLY A 38 -9.18 23.06 -20.41
N ASN A 39 -10.40 23.51 -20.16
CA ASN A 39 -10.92 23.64 -18.81
C ASN A 39 -11.30 22.26 -18.22
N SER A 40 -11.60 22.21 -16.92
CA SER A 40 -11.91 20.95 -16.23
C SER A 40 -13.12 20.22 -16.84
N LYS A 41 -14.14 20.94 -17.31
CA LYS A 41 -15.34 20.34 -17.91
C LYS A 41 -15.01 19.69 -19.25
N GLU A 42 -14.31 20.41 -20.12
CA GLU A 42 -13.85 19.92 -21.42
C GLU A 42 -12.91 18.74 -21.28
N PHE A 43 -11.97 18.80 -20.33
CA PHE A 43 -11.07 17.68 -20.08
C PHE A 43 -11.84 16.45 -19.61
N ASN A 44 -12.81 16.64 -18.71
CA ASN A 44 -13.64 15.55 -18.21
C ASN A 44 -14.46 14.89 -19.32
N SER A 45 -15.06 15.66 -20.22
CA SER A 45 -15.86 15.09 -21.32
C SER A 45 -14.99 14.45 -22.39
N ASN A 46 -13.94 15.15 -22.84
CA ASN A 46 -13.18 14.78 -24.04
C ASN A 46 -12.15 13.68 -23.76
N TYR A 47 -11.64 13.63 -22.52
CA TYR A 47 -10.63 12.67 -22.13
C TYR A 47 -11.14 11.79 -21.00
N ARG A 48 -11.39 12.34 -19.81
CA ARG A 48 -11.60 11.50 -18.62
C ARG A 48 -12.73 10.48 -18.78
N ILE A 49 -13.94 10.92 -19.14
CA ILE A 49 -15.10 10.03 -19.30
C ILE A 49 -14.91 9.11 -20.50
N ALA A 50 -14.48 9.65 -21.65
CA ALA A 50 -14.24 8.87 -22.86
C ALA A 50 -13.24 7.73 -22.63
N ILE A 51 -12.16 8.02 -21.91
CA ILE A 51 -11.05 7.12 -21.68
C ILE A 51 -11.36 6.17 -20.51
N GLU A 52 -11.70 6.69 -19.33
CA GLU A 52 -11.88 5.85 -18.14
C GLU A 52 -13.19 5.04 -18.17
N LYS A 53 -14.30 5.61 -18.67
CA LYS A 53 -15.59 4.88 -18.67
C LYS A 53 -15.85 4.11 -19.95
N HIS A 54 -15.46 4.67 -21.09
CA HIS A 54 -15.78 4.09 -22.39
C HIS A 54 -14.58 3.40 -23.05
N GLY A 55 -13.41 3.39 -22.40
CA GLY A 55 -12.21 2.71 -22.91
C GLY A 55 -11.69 3.28 -24.24
N ASN A 56 -12.04 4.52 -24.58
CA ASN A 56 -11.78 5.10 -25.90
C ASN A 56 -10.26 5.26 -26.15
N GLN A 57 -9.71 4.38 -26.99
CA GLN A 57 -8.28 4.34 -27.30
C GLN A 57 -7.82 5.55 -28.11
N ASP A 58 -8.64 6.08 -29.01
CA ASP A 58 -8.27 7.23 -29.83
C ASP A 58 -8.07 8.49 -28.97
N ARG A 59 -8.94 8.69 -27.98
CA ARG A 59 -8.81 9.79 -27.02
C ARG A 59 -7.59 9.61 -26.12
N LEU A 60 -7.26 8.38 -25.76
CA LEU A 60 -6.04 8.08 -25.00
C LEU A 60 -4.78 8.40 -25.82
N HIS A 61 -4.72 7.93 -27.07
CA HIS A 61 -3.60 8.22 -27.98
C HIS A 61 -3.45 9.73 -28.23
N HIS A 62 -4.57 10.41 -28.47
CA HIS A 62 -4.59 11.85 -28.63
C HIS A 62 -4.07 12.57 -27.37
N LEU A 63 -4.52 12.19 -26.17
CA LEU A 63 -4.02 12.75 -24.92
C LEU A 63 -2.51 12.54 -24.77
N ASN A 64 -2.05 11.30 -24.98
CA ASN A 64 -0.64 10.93 -24.88
C ASN A 64 0.23 11.75 -25.84
N ALA A 65 -0.19 11.92 -27.10
CA ALA A 65 0.51 12.76 -28.06
C ALA A 65 0.64 14.22 -27.60
N ARG A 66 -0.40 14.77 -26.94
CA ARG A 66 -0.40 16.16 -26.46
C ARG A 66 0.47 16.39 -25.23
N ILE A 67 0.66 15.37 -24.38
CA ILE A 67 1.44 15.52 -23.13
C ILE A 67 2.91 15.11 -23.31
N LYS A 68 3.20 14.20 -24.25
CA LYS A 68 4.54 13.61 -24.47
C LYS A 68 5.67 14.63 -24.60
N PRO A 69 5.52 15.79 -25.30
CA PRO A 69 6.60 16.77 -25.41
C PRO A 69 7.02 17.43 -24.09
N PHE A 70 6.13 17.41 -23.09
CA PHE A 70 6.32 18.09 -21.80
C PHE A 70 6.53 17.14 -20.63
N LEU A 71 6.56 15.83 -20.92
CA LEU A 71 6.66 14.78 -19.92
C LEU A 71 7.94 13.99 -20.15
N LEU A 72 8.88 14.14 -19.22
CA LEU A 72 10.04 13.27 -19.12
C LEU A 72 9.77 12.23 -18.03
N ARG A 73 9.62 10.97 -18.43
CA ARG A 73 9.50 9.83 -17.51
C ARG A 73 10.54 8.80 -17.87
N ARG A 74 11.22 8.29 -16.85
CA ARG A 74 12.17 7.18 -16.96
C ARG A 74 11.86 6.18 -15.85
N THR A 75 11.94 4.89 -16.15
CA THR A 75 11.86 3.84 -15.13
C THR A 75 13.23 3.57 -14.53
N LYS A 76 13.30 2.90 -13.38
CA LYS A 76 14.59 2.60 -12.73
C LYS A 76 15.44 1.67 -13.60
N GLU A 77 14.81 0.73 -14.28
CA GLU A 77 15.43 -0.20 -15.21
C GLU A 77 16.09 0.53 -16.39
N GLN A 78 15.56 1.70 -16.79
CA GLN A 78 16.10 2.50 -17.89
C GLN A 78 17.30 3.38 -17.49
N VAL A 79 17.49 3.67 -16.21
CA VAL A 79 18.45 4.71 -15.74
C VAL A 79 19.44 4.23 -14.69
N ALA A 80 19.19 3.08 -14.08
CA ALA A 80 19.99 2.58 -12.98
C ALA A 80 20.32 1.10 -13.22
N THR A 81 21.03 0.83 -14.33
CA THR A 81 21.50 -0.51 -14.72
C THR A 81 22.45 -1.14 -13.70
N GLU A 82 23.02 -0.33 -12.82
CA GLU A 82 23.90 -0.75 -11.73
C GLU A 82 23.14 -1.25 -10.50
N LEU A 83 21.82 -1.08 -10.44
CA LEU A 83 21.04 -1.55 -9.30
C LEU A 83 20.99 -3.08 -9.27
N PRO A 84 21.21 -3.70 -8.10
CA PRO A 84 21.08 -5.13 -7.93
C PRO A 84 19.62 -5.59 -8.14
N PRO A 85 19.38 -6.91 -8.28
CA PRO A 85 18.03 -7.43 -8.48
C PRO A 85 17.13 -7.12 -7.29
N LYS A 86 15.86 -6.80 -7.58
CA LYS A 86 14.78 -6.67 -6.59
C LYS A 86 13.82 -7.85 -6.75
N THR A 87 13.58 -8.59 -5.66
CA THR A 87 12.65 -9.72 -5.65
C THR A 87 11.45 -9.41 -4.76
N GLU A 88 10.24 -9.48 -5.31
CA GLU A 88 9.00 -9.33 -4.55
C GLU A 88 8.40 -10.71 -4.22
N ILE A 89 8.16 -10.98 -2.93
CA ILE A 89 7.72 -12.26 -2.41
C ILE A 89 6.42 -12.05 -1.62
N ILE A 90 5.40 -12.85 -1.90
CA ILE A 90 4.22 -12.92 -1.04
C ILE A 90 4.52 -13.89 0.08
N HIS A 91 4.49 -13.40 1.31
CA HIS A 91 4.58 -14.22 2.50
C HIS A 91 3.16 -14.53 3.00
N TRP A 92 2.70 -15.74 2.69
CA TRP A 92 1.36 -16.15 3.04
C TRP A 92 1.25 -16.57 4.50
N VAL A 93 0.26 -16.02 5.20
CA VAL A 93 0.01 -16.30 6.60
C VAL A 93 -1.40 -16.85 6.78
N ASP A 94 -1.56 -17.85 7.63
CA ASP A 94 -2.86 -18.34 8.04
C ASP A 94 -3.34 -17.63 9.31
N LEU A 95 -4.62 -17.23 9.34
CA LEU A 95 -5.24 -16.75 10.57
C LEU A 95 -5.37 -17.90 11.57
N ASN A 96 -5.03 -17.64 12.83
CA ASN A 96 -5.29 -18.59 13.92
C ASN A 96 -6.80 -18.73 14.19
N ASP A 97 -7.22 -19.75 14.92
CA ASP A 97 -8.64 -20.07 15.13
C ASP A 97 -9.41 -18.89 15.74
N ALA A 98 -8.84 -18.22 16.74
CA ALA A 98 -9.45 -17.04 17.37
C ALA A 98 -9.61 -15.87 16.38
N GLN A 99 -8.62 -15.65 15.51
CA GLN A 99 -8.71 -14.64 14.44
C GLN A 99 -9.77 -14.99 13.42
N ARG A 100 -9.91 -16.27 13.04
CA ARG A 100 -10.95 -16.71 12.09
C ARG A 100 -12.35 -16.47 12.64
N ASP A 101 -12.59 -16.82 13.90
CA ASP A 101 -13.89 -16.63 14.57
C ASP A 101 -14.27 -15.15 14.64
N VAL A 102 -13.35 -14.30 15.08
CA VAL A 102 -13.58 -12.85 15.13
C VAL A 102 -13.72 -12.27 13.72
N TYR A 103 -12.92 -12.74 12.77
CA TYR A 103 -13.00 -12.27 11.38
C TYR A 103 -14.37 -12.54 10.77
N GLU A 104 -14.90 -13.76 10.89
CA GLU A 104 -16.23 -14.10 10.37
C GLU A 104 -17.34 -13.34 11.09
N THR A 105 -17.23 -13.17 12.42
CA THR A 105 -18.19 -12.38 13.21
C THR A 105 -18.24 -10.93 12.72
N VAL A 106 -17.07 -10.30 12.57
CA VAL A 106 -16.94 -8.92 12.07
C VAL A 106 -17.43 -8.85 10.62
N ARG A 107 -17.07 -9.81 9.77
CA ARG A 107 -17.47 -9.86 8.35
C ARG A 107 -18.98 -9.92 8.22
N LEU A 108 -19.67 -10.80 8.94
CA LEU A 108 -21.12 -10.92 8.90
C LEU A 108 -21.82 -9.63 9.35
N ALA A 109 -21.37 -9.05 10.48
CA ALA A 109 -21.93 -7.81 10.99
C ALA A 109 -21.72 -6.64 10.00
N MET A 110 -20.53 -6.55 9.41
CA MET A 110 -20.20 -5.49 8.47
C MET A 110 -20.86 -5.67 7.09
N ASP A 111 -20.95 -6.90 6.57
CA ASP A 111 -21.63 -7.19 5.30
C ASP A 111 -23.11 -6.77 5.38
N LYS A 112 -23.79 -7.12 6.47
CA LYS A 112 -25.17 -6.66 6.73
C LYS A 112 -25.25 -5.13 6.76
N LYS A 113 -24.40 -4.46 7.57
CA LYS A 113 -24.38 -2.99 7.69
C LYS A 113 -24.12 -2.30 6.34
N VAL A 114 -23.21 -2.84 5.54
CA VAL A 114 -22.86 -2.32 4.20
C VAL A 114 -24.03 -2.48 3.23
N ARG A 115 -24.67 -3.66 3.18
CA ARG A 115 -25.83 -3.92 2.32
C ARG A 115 -27.04 -3.06 2.67
N ASP A 116 -27.32 -2.90 3.96
CA ASP A 116 -28.42 -2.05 4.43
C ASP A 116 -28.19 -0.58 4.01
N GLU A 117 -26.97 -0.07 4.16
CA GLU A 117 -26.66 1.31 3.74
C GLU A 117 -26.70 1.48 2.21
N ILE A 118 -26.19 0.51 1.45
CA ILE A 118 -26.25 0.53 -0.01
C ILE A 118 -27.71 0.56 -0.48
N THR A 119 -28.57 -0.26 0.11
CA THR A 119 -30.01 -0.27 -0.18
C THR A 119 -30.64 1.10 0.11
N ARG A 120 -30.22 1.76 1.20
CA ARG A 120 -30.77 3.06 1.62
C ARG A 120 -30.29 4.25 0.79
N LYS A 121 -29.00 4.31 0.42
CA LYS A 121 -28.38 5.53 -0.13
C LYS A 121 -27.62 5.33 -1.45
N GLY A 122 -27.50 4.09 -1.92
CA GLY A 122 -26.66 3.71 -3.05
C GLY A 122 -25.16 3.69 -2.71
N VAL A 123 -24.40 2.89 -3.45
CA VAL A 123 -22.95 2.63 -3.21
C VAL A 123 -22.11 3.90 -3.08
N ALA A 124 -22.38 4.91 -3.92
CA ALA A 124 -21.61 6.16 -3.94
C ALA A 124 -21.67 6.93 -2.60
N ARG A 125 -22.76 6.78 -1.83
CA ARG A 125 -22.95 7.46 -0.54
C ARG A 125 -22.59 6.56 0.66
N SER A 126 -22.31 5.28 0.43
CA SER A 126 -21.97 4.29 1.47
C SER A 126 -20.47 4.08 1.65
N GLN A 127 -19.61 4.84 0.94
CA GLN A 127 -18.16 4.65 0.91
C GLN A 127 -17.51 4.68 2.31
N ILE A 128 -17.95 5.56 3.20
CA ILE A 128 -17.40 5.68 4.56
C ILE A 128 -17.62 4.39 5.35
N ILE A 129 -18.82 3.79 5.27
CA ILE A 129 -19.16 2.55 5.98
C ILE A 129 -18.36 1.37 5.41
N ILE A 130 -18.21 1.32 4.08
CA ILE A 130 -17.38 0.31 3.42
C ILE A 130 -15.92 0.41 3.89
N LEU A 131 -15.35 1.62 3.93
CA LEU A 131 -13.98 1.84 4.41
C LEU A 131 -13.82 1.47 5.89
N GLU A 132 -14.81 1.79 6.73
CA GLU A 132 -14.82 1.39 8.15
C GLU A 132 -14.83 -0.14 8.31
N ALA A 133 -15.65 -0.83 7.51
CA ALA A 133 -15.73 -2.29 7.52
C ALA A 133 -14.42 -2.94 7.08
N LEU A 134 -13.84 -2.48 5.97
CA LEU A 134 -12.55 -2.97 5.46
C LEU A 134 -11.42 -2.69 6.45
N LEU A 135 -11.44 -1.54 7.13
CA LEU A 135 -10.46 -1.20 8.16
C LEU A 135 -10.49 -2.22 9.30
N LYS A 136 -11.68 -2.54 9.84
CA LYS A 136 -11.83 -3.52 10.92
C LYS A 136 -11.37 -4.91 10.51
N LEU A 137 -11.75 -5.37 9.32
CA LEU A 137 -11.31 -6.68 8.81
C LEU A 137 -9.78 -6.75 8.67
N ARG A 138 -9.14 -5.68 8.21
CA ARG A 138 -7.67 -5.60 8.11
C ARG A 138 -7.00 -5.58 9.49
N GLN A 139 -7.60 -4.90 10.47
CA GLN A 139 -7.13 -4.94 11.86
C GLN A 139 -7.18 -6.36 12.43
N VAL A 140 -8.26 -7.12 12.20
CA VAL A 140 -8.36 -8.54 12.62
C VAL A 140 -7.25 -9.38 11.99
N CYS A 141 -6.94 -9.16 10.70
CA CYS A 141 -5.86 -9.88 10.02
C CYS A 141 -4.49 -9.59 10.64
N CYS A 142 -4.27 -8.35 11.07
CA CYS A 142 -3.02 -7.91 11.68
C CYS A 142 -2.85 -8.43 13.10
N ASP A 143 -3.78 -8.10 14.00
CA ASP A 143 -3.81 -8.57 15.39
C ASP A 143 -5.15 -8.20 16.08
N LEU A 144 -5.71 -9.12 16.86
CA LEU A 144 -7.00 -8.91 17.56
C LEU A 144 -6.96 -7.74 18.55
N ARG A 145 -5.77 -7.42 19.10
CA ARG A 145 -5.57 -6.26 19.98
C ARG A 145 -5.83 -4.92 19.27
N LEU A 146 -5.76 -4.88 17.93
CA LEU A 146 -6.05 -3.66 17.16
C LEU A 146 -7.55 -3.35 17.04
N VAL A 147 -8.40 -4.37 17.19
CA VAL A 147 -9.86 -4.26 17.06
C VAL A 147 -10.50 -3.88 18.40
N ASN A 148 -9.95 -4.42 19.49
CA ASN A 148 -10.54 -4.40 20.82
C ASN A 148 -9.94 -3.32 21.74
N GLN A 149 -9.68 -2.10 21.23
CA GLN A 149 -9.22 -1.00 22.07
C GLN A 149 -10.25 -0.70 23.19
N GLY A 150 -10.06 -1.32 24.36
CA GLY A 150 -10.93 -1.17 25.54
C GLY A 150 -11.66 -2.44 26.04
N MET A 151 -11.52 -3.60 25.38
CA MET A 151 -12.04 -4.87 25.90
C MET A 151 -10.88 -5.75 26.38
N PRO A 152 -10.96 -6.39 27.57
CA PRO A 152 -9.92 -7.30 28.04
C PRO A 152 -9.90 -8.53 27.13
N VAL A 153 -9.01 -8.52 26.15
CA VAL A 153 -8.64 -9.73 25.42
C VAL A 153 -7.90 -10.60 26.42
N ASN A 154 -8.46 -11.76 26.75
CA ASN A 154 -7.78 -12.72 27.61
C ASN A 154 -6.38 -12.94 27.03
N SER A 155 -5.34 -12.64 27.82
CA SER A 155 -3.92 -12.74 27.45
C SER A 155 -3.47 -14.15 27.00
N LYS A 156 -4.37 -15.14 27.11
CA LYS A 156 -4.20 -16.51 26.63
C LYS A 156 -4.72 -16.75 25.21
N GLN A 157 -5.43 -15.81 24.59
CA GLN A 157 -5.84 -15.89 23.18
C GLN A 157 -4.74 -15.30 22.30
N GLY A 158 -3.68 -16.11 22.21
CA GLY A 158 -2.59 -16.16 21.25
C GLY A 158 -2.34 -14.97 20.34
N THR A 159 -1.07 -14.55 20.33
CA THR A 159 -0.40 -13.84 19.24
C THR A 159 -1.02 -14.13 17.86
N SER A 160 -1.20 -13.07 17.08
CA SER A 160 -1.74 -13.17 15.73
C SER A 160 -0.85 -14.01 14.82
N GLY A 161 -1.46 -14.71 13.85
CA GLY A 161 -0.71 -15.53 12.90
C GLY A 161 0.38 -14.75 12.17
N LYS A 162 0.11 -13.48 11.84
CA LYS A 162 1.09 -12.58 11.22
C LYS A 162 2.23 -12.22 12.16
N LEU A 163 1.96 -11.89 13.42
CA LEU A 163 3.01 -11.52 14.35
C LEU A 163 3.93 -12.70 14.65
N ASN A 164 3.39 -13.90 14.81
CA ASN A 164 4.20 -15.12 14.98
C ASN A 164 5.09 -15.36 13.78
N SER A 165 4.51 -15.35 12.57
CA SER A 165 5.25 -15.59 11.36
C SER A 165 6.28 -14.49 11.06
N LEU A 166 6.02 -13.25 11.49
CA LEU A 166 6.99 -12.16 11.44
C LEU A 166 8.18 -12.43 12.37
N MET A 167 7.93 -12.90 13.59
CA MET A 167 9.00 -13.20 14.54
C MET A 167 9.89 -14.36 14.05
N GLU A 168 9.29 -15.42 13.49
CA GLU A 168 10.02 -16.51 12.84
C GLU A 168 10.89 -15.97 11.69
N MET A 169 10.32 -15.12 10.82
CA MET A 169 11.05 -14.48 9.74
C MET A 169 12.19 -13.59 10.25
N PHE A 170 11.99 -12.86 11.35
CA PHE A 170 13.07 -12.07 11.96
C PHE A 170 14.21 -12.95 12.47
N GLU A 171 13.93 -14.09 13.10
CA GLU A 171 14.98 -15.02 13.54
C GLU A 171 15.87 -15.48 12.38
N GLU A 172 15.27 -15.90 11.26
CA GLU A 172 15.99 -16.34 10.06
C GLU A 172 16.80 -15.19 9.43
N LEU A 173 16.15 -14.05 9.16
CA LEU A 173 16.80 -12.93 8.48
C LEU A 173 17.93 -12.31 9.32
N LEU A 174 17.76 -12.23 10.64
CA LEU A 174 18.79 -11.72 11.54
C LEU A 174 19.97 -12.69 11.67
N ALA A 175 19.73 -14.01 11.65
CA ALA A 175 20.80 -15.01 11.62
C ALA A 175 21.65 -14.90 10.35
N GLU A 176 21.05 -14.51 9.22
CA GLU A 176 21.75 -14.17 7.97
C GLU A 176 22.44 -12.80 8.00
N GLY A 177 22.31 -12.03 9.08
CA GLY A 177 22.91 -10.69 9.20
C GLY A 177 22.23 -9.61 8.35
N ARG A 178 21.00 -9.86 7.89
CA ARG A 178 20.25 -8.93 7.03
C ARG A 178 19.79 -7.68 7.77
N LYS A 179 19.57 -6.62 7.02
CA LYS A 179 19.07 -5.33 7.52
C LYS A 179 17.65 -5.08 7.02
N ILE A 180 16.73 -4.89 7.96
CA ILE A 180 15.30 -5.03 7.69
C ILE A 180 14.57 -3.68 7.89
N LEU A 181 13.81 -3.26 6.88
CA LEU A 181 12.77 -2.24 7.03
C LEU A 181 11.43 -2.93 7.17
N LEU A 182 10.67 -2.59 8.22
CA LEU A 182 9.29 -3.04 8.37
C LEU A 182 8.34 -1.85 8.28
N PHE A 183 7.36 -1.95 7.37
CA PHE A 183 6.32 -0.96 7.19
C PHE A 183 4.97 -1.49 7.69
N SER A 184 4.26 -0.64 8.42
CA SER A 184 2.86 -0.84 8.80
C SER A 184 2.10 0.47 8.69
N GLN A 185 0.83 0.42 8.29
CA GLN A 185 -0.07 1.57 8.34
C GLN A 185 -0.60 1.84 9.76
N PHE A 186 -0.59 0.83 10.62
CA PHE A 186 -1.14 0.87 11.96
C PHE A 186 -0.02 1.12 12.97
N THR A 187 0.08 2.35 13.49
CA THR A 187 1.07 2.67 14.52
C THR A 187 0.89 1.81 15.77
N SER A 188 -0.34 1.42 16.10
CA SER A 188 -0.63 0.47 17.17
C SER A 188 -0.03 -0.92 16.90
N MET A 189 0.01 -1.37 15.64
CA MET A 189 0.67 -2.63 15.29
C MET A 189 2.19 -2.52 15.44
N LEU A 190 2.78 -1.38 15.05
CA LEU A 190 4.19 -1.12 15.33
C LEU A 190 4.47 -1.23 16.83
N SER A 191 3.63 -0.67 17.70
CA SER A 191 3.80 -0.78 19.16
C SER A 191 3.72 -2.21 19.68
N LEU A 192 2.88 -3.08 19.09
CA LEU A 192 2.85 -4.51 19.43
C LEU A 192 4.13 -5.23 18.97
N ILE A 193 4.64 -4.90 17.78
CA ILE A 193 5.91 -5.45 17.28
C ILE A 193 7.08 -4.99 18.16
N GLU A 194 7.10 -3.72 18.58
CA GLU A 194 8.09 -3.20 19.51
C GLU A 194 8.11 -3.96 20.85
N GLU A 195 6.94 -4.34 21.37
CA GLU A 195 6.84 -5.13 22.59
C GLU A 195 7.49 -6.50 22.44
N GLU A 196 7.21 -7.21 21.35
CA GLU A 196 7.84 -8.51 21.04
C GLU A 196 9.36 -8.39 20.85
N LEU A 197 9.81 -7.36 20.12
CA LEU A 197 11.24 -7.11 19.92
C LEU A 197 11.97 -6.85 21.25
N LYS A 198 11.35 -6.08 22.16
CA LYS A 198 11.91 -5.83 23.51
C LYS A 198 11.99 -7.10 24.33
N GLN A 199 10.93 -7.91 24.35
CA GLN A 199 10.91 -9.18 25.08
C GLN A 199 12.00 -10.15 24.61
N ARG A 200 12.32 -10.12 23.30
CA ARG A 200 13.37 -10.93 22.67
C ARG A 200 14.76 -10.29 22.71
N GLY A 201 14.89 -9.08 23.27
CA GLY A 201 16.17 -8.36 23.32
C GLY A 201 16.70 -7.90 21.96
N ILE A 202 15.84 -7.80 20.95
CA ILE A 202 16.23 -7.40 19.60
C ILE A 202 16.21 -5.86 19.49
N ALA A 203 17.36 -5.28 19.14
CA ALA A 203 17.49 -3.84 18.96
C ALA A 203 16.78 -3.37 17.67
N TYR A 204 16.15 -2.21 17.72
CA TYR A 204 15.42 -1.66 16.57
C TYR A 204 15.38 -0.12 16.61
N ALA A 205 15.14 0.48 15.45
CA ALA A 205 14.80 1.90 15.29
C ALA A 205 13.30 2.03 15.00
N LEU A 206 12.71 3.18 15.37
CA LEU A 206 11.30 3.50 15.10
C LEU A 206 11.17 4.89 14.47
N LEU A 207 10.36 4.98 13.41
CA LEU A 207 9.98 6.24 12.78
C LEU A 207 8.47 6.29 12.53
N THR A 208 7.78 7.16 13.24
CA THR A 208 6.36 7.43 13.04
C THR A 208 6.13 8.92 12.76
N GLY A 209 4.87 9.31 12.56
CA GLY A 209 4.51 10.71 12.36
C GLY A 209 4.69 11.58 13.63
N SER A 210 4.80 10.97 14.81
CA SER A 210 5.04 11.67 16.08
C SER A 210 6.53 11.78 16.43
N THR A 211 7.41 11.15 15.66
CA THR A 211 8.87 11.22 15.88
C THR A 211 9.39 12.64 15.62
N ARG A 212 9.87 13.30 16.68
CA ARG A 212 10.46 14.65 16.59
C ARG A 212 11.86 14.62 15.96
N ASP A 213 12.75 13.81 16.52
CA ASP A 213 14.09 13.60 15.96
C ASP A 213 14.09 12.42 15.00
N ARG A 214 14.11 12.75 13.71
CA ARG A 214 14.16 11.75 12.63
C ARG A 214 15.59 11.35 12.29
N ARG A 215 16.61 12.16 12.61
CA ARG A 215 17.99 11.98 12.12
C ARG A 215 18.68 10.82 12.84
N THR A 216 18.58 10.79 14.16
CA THR A 216 19.22 9.76 15.00
C THR A 216 18.80 8.33 14.63
N PRO A 217 17.50 7.98 14.54
CA PRO A 217 17.11 6.61 14.18
C PRO A 217 17.53 6.22 12.76
N ILE A 218 17.55 7.17 11.81
CA ILE A 218 18.05 6.93 10.45
C ILE A 218 19.55 6.66 10.47
N HIS A 219 20.32 7.48 11.18
CA HIS A 219 21.77 7.34 11.30
C HIS A 219 22.16 6.01 11.96
N ASP A 220 21.51 5.66 13.07
CA ASP A 220 21.78 4.43 13.81
C ASP A 220 21.44 3.17 12.98
N PHE A 221 20.40 3.23 12.14
CA PHE A 221 20.12 2.15 11.20
C PHE A 221 21.15 2.09 10.06
N GLN A 222 21.43 3.23 9.40
CA GLN A 222 22.34 3.30 8.25
C GLN A 222 23.80 2.97 8.62
N SER A 223 24.23 3.25 9.85
CA SER A 223 25.54 2.86 10.38
C SER A 223 25.63 1.37 10.75
N GLY A 224 24.52 0.63 10.69
CA GLY A 224 24.47 -0.78 11.02
C GLY A 224 24.33 -1.10 12.51
N LYS A 225 24.24 -0.09 13.38
CA LYS A 225 24.05 -0.27 14.84
C LYS A 225 22.74 -0.98 15.18
N LEU A 226 21.69 -0.75 14.39
CA LEU A 226 20.36 -1.35 14.58
C LEU A 226 20.02 -2.25 13.39
N PRO A 227 19.58 -3.50 13.60
CA PRO A 227 19.27 -4.42 12.50
C PRO A 227 17.87 -4.23 11.90
N ILE A 228 16.92 -3.69 12.67
CA ILE A 228 15.52 -3.50 12.26
C ILE A 228 15.15 -2.02 12.32
N PHE A 229 14.42 -1.53 11.32
CA PHE A 229 13.80 -0.21 11.33
C PHE A 229 12.30 -0.33 11.10
N LEU A 230 11.51 -0.04 12.14
CA LEU A 230 10.07 0.04 12.11
C LEU A 230 9.62 1.42 11.62
N ILE A 231 8.81 1.47 10.56
CA ILE A 231 8.40 2.73 9.93
C ILE A 231 6.89 2.73 9.70
N SER A 232 6.19 3.78 10.14
CA SER A 232 4.80 3.93 9.74
C SER A 232 4.72 4.35 8.28
N LEU A 233 3.80 3.77 7.50
CA LEU A 233 3.77 4.01 6.04
C LEU A 233 3.65 5.50 5.70
N LYS A 234 2.89 6.26 6.51
CA LYS A 234 2.77 7.73 6.35
C LYS A 234 4.09 8.47 6.61
N ALA A 235 4.89 8.03 7.59
CA ALA A 235 6.19 8.63 7.87
C ALA A 235 7.24 8.26 6.81
N GLY A 236 7.11 7.10 6.18
CA GLY A 236 7.95 6.64 5.06
C GLY A 236 7.74 7.39 3.73
N GLY A 237 6.66 8.17 3.61
CA GLY A 237 6.34 8.96 2.41
C GLY A 237 7.29 10.15 2.16
N THR A 238 8.02 10.61 3.18
CA THR A 238 9.01 11.68 3.03
C THR A 238 10.33 11.12 2.47
N GLY A 239 11.10 11.92 1.72
CA GLY A 239 12.31 11.56 0.96
C GLY A 239 13.49 10.90 1.70
N LEU A 240 13.29 9.78 2.40
CA LEU A 240 14.33 9.07 3.14
C LEU A 240 15.19 8.22 2.21
N ASN A 241 16.49 8.12 2.52
CA ASN A 241 17.43 7.20 1.88
C ASN A 241 17.85 6.16 2.91
N LEU A 242 17.52 4.88 2.69
CA LEU A 242 17.69 3.78 3.64
C LEU A 242 18.37 2.58 2.96
N THR A 243 19.41 2.84 2.17
CA THR A 243 20.14 1.84 1.37
C THR A 243 20.85 0.76 2.18
N ALA A 244 21.10 0.95 3.48
CA ALA A 244 21.65 -0.12 4.31
C ALA A 244 20.71 -1.34 4.43
N ALA A 245 19.41 -1.16 4.15
CA ALA A 245 18.45 -2.26 4.13
C ALA A 245 18.53 -3.06 2.84
N ASP A 246 18.67 -4.38 2.97
CA ASP A 246 18.54 -5.35 1.88
C ASP A 246 17.18 -6.07 1.91
N THR A 247 16.42 -5.90 3.00
CA THR A 247 15.14 -6.58 3.19
C THR A 247 14.05 -5.58 3.59
N VAL A 248 12.92 -5.62 2.90
CA VAL A 248 11.75 -4.78 3.14
C VAL A 248 10.55 -5.68 3.41
N ILE A 249 9.83 -5.44 4.51
CA ILE A 249 8.63 -6.18 4.89
C ILE A 249 7.46 -5.20 4.97
N HIS A 250 6.41 -5.45 4.18
CA HIS A 250 5.11 -4.80 4.31
C HIS A 250 4.21 -5.71 5.15
N TYR A 251 4.02 -5.35 6.43
CA TYR A 251 3.25 -6.17 7.38
C TYR A 251 1.76 -6.21 7.04
N ASP A 252 1.22 -5.06 6.63
CA ASP A 252 -0.17 -4.89 6.25
C ASP A 252 -0.27 -4.16 4.90
N PRO A 253 -0.53 -4.88 3.79
CA PRO A 253 -0.60 -4.30 2.46
C PRO A 253 -1.61 -3.16 2.42
N TRP A 254 -1.22 -2.04 1.82
CA TRP A 254 -1.99 -0.82 1.68
C TRP A 254 -2.74 -0.80 0.35
N TRP A 255 -3.99 -0.31 0.31
CA TRP A 255 -4.85 -0.38 -0.89
C TRP A 255 -4.28 0.33 -2.14
N ASN A 256 -3.42 1.31 -1.93
CA ASN A 256 -2.73 2.10 -2.94
C ASN A 256 -1.29 1.57 -3.19
N PRO A 257 -1.03 0.93 -4.35
CA PRO A 257 0.29 0.36 -4.66
C PRO A 257 1.39 1.42 -4.82
N ALA A 258 1.05 2.67 -5.17
CA ALA A 258 2.03 3.75 -5.30
C ALA A 258 2.71 4.07 -3.96
N ALA A 259 1.95 4.08 -2.87
CA ALA A 259 2.48 4.33 -1.53
C ALA A 259 3.42 3.21 -1.07
N GLU A 260 3.08 1.94 -1.35
CA GLU A 260 3.95 0.79 -1.06
C GLU A 260 5.24 0.84 -1.89
N ASN A 261 5.13 1.06 -3.21
CA ASN A 261 6.29 1.15 -4.09
C ASN A 261 7.21 2.29 -3.65
N GLN A 262 6.64 3.44 -3.27
CA GLN A 262 7.42 4.56 -2.74
C GLN A 262 8.15 4.22 -1.44
N ALA A 263 7.54 3.42 -0.56
CA ALA A 263 8.16 2.94 0.67
C ALA A 263 9.29 1.92 0.39
N THR A 264 9.06 0.96 -0.52
CA THR A 264 10.09 0.01 -0.99
C THR A 264 11.28 0.73 -1.65
N ASP A 265 11.00 1.77 -2.44
CA ASP A 265 11.99 2.60 -3.13
C ASP A 265 12.89 3.43 -2.20
N ARG A 266 12.66 3.37 -0.87
CA ARG A 266 13.56 3.93 0.14
C ARG A 266 14.80 3.06 0.37
N ALA A 267 14.65 1.75 0.29
CA ALA A 267 15.75 0.78 0.34
C ALA A 267 16.33 0.51 -1.06
N TYR A 268 15.46 0.37 -2.07
CA TYR A 268 15.87 0.13 -3.45
C TYR A 268 16.20 1.43 -4.17
N ARG A 269 17.36 2.02 -3.87
CA ARG A 269 17.80 3.33 -4.38
C ARG A 269 19.24 3.28 -4.85
N ILE A 270 19.65 4.28 -5.64
CA ILE A 270 21.06 4.45 -6.04
C ILE A 270 21.94 4.48 -4.78
N GLY A 271 23.01 3.68 -4.79
CA GLY A 271 23.84 3.40 -3.62
C GLY A 271 23.51 2.08 -2.90
N GLN A 272 22.53 1.32 -3.40
CA GLN A 272 22.31 -0.07 -3.01
C GLN A 272 23.27 -0.98 -3.78
N ASP A 273 24.02 -1.80 -3.05
CA ASP A 273 24.99 -2.77 -3.57
C ASP A 273 24.54 -4.23 -3.38
N LYS A 274 23.47 -4.47 -2.60
CA LYS A 274 22.92 -5.81 -2.31
C LYS A 274 21.58 -6.07 -2.99
N PRO A 275 21.31 -7.31 -3.42
CA PRO A 275 19.96 -7.73 -3.81
C PRO A 275 18.92 -7.37 -2.76
N VAL A 276 17.81 -6.76 -3.19
CA VAL A 276 16.75 -6.31 -2.28
C VAL A 276 15.58 -7.28 -2.33
N PHE A 277 15.17 -7.77 -1.16
CA PHE A 277 14.03 -8.67 -1.00
C PHE A 277 12.86 -7.92 -0.39
N VAL A 278 11.69 -8.02 -1.00
CA VAL A 278 10.49 -7.30 -0.58
C VAL A 278 9.40 -8.31 -0.25
N TYR A 279 9.12 -8.51 1.03
CA TYR A 279 8.08 -9.40 1.53
C TYR A 279 6.77 -8.64 1.74
N LYS A 280 5.68 -9.19 1.21
CA LYS A 280 4.31 -8.71 1.46
C LYS A 280 3.57 -9.76 2.28
N MET A 281 3.30 -9.47 3.56
CA MET A 281 2.61 -10.42 4.44
C MET A 281 1.10 -10.37 4.20
N ILE A 282 0.52 -11.49 3.79
CA ILE A 282 -0.89 -11.56 3.38
C ILE A 282 -1.60 -12.71 4.07
N ALA A 283 -2.68 -12.40 4.77
CA ALA A 283 -3.54 -13.40 5.38
C ALA A 283 -4.40 -14.10 4.32
N ARG A 284 -4.25 -15.43 4.19
CA ARG A 284 -4.94 -16.25 3.18
C ARG A 284 -6.47 -16.23 3.35
N GLY A 285 -7.19 -16.15 2.25
CA GLY A 285 -8.65 -16.15 2.18
C GLY A 285 -9.31 -14.86 2.69
N THR A 286 -8.53 -13.90 3.19
CA THR A 286 -9.05 -12.68 3.82
C THR A 286 -9.26 -11.55 2.80
N VAL A 287 -9.72 -10.42 3.31
CA VAL A 287 -9.81 -9.15 2.59
C VAL A 287 -8.46 -8.71 2.01
N GLU A 288 -7.33 -9.05 2.65
CA GLU A 288 -6.00 -8.64 2.18
C GLU A 288 -5.62 -9.29 0.84
N GLU A 289 -5.86 -10.60 0.70
CA GLU A 289 -5.63 -11.33 -0.54
C GLU A 289 -6.47 -10.76 -1.69
N LYS A 290 -7.74 -10.46 -1.39
CA LYS A 290 -8.67 -9.87 -2.36
C LYS A 290 -8.23 -8.48 -2.79
N ILE A 291 -7.82 -7.63 -1.84
CA ILE A 291 -7.26 -6.30 -2.13
C ILE A 291 -6.01 -6.43 -3.02
N GLN A 292 -5.13 -7.37 -2.73
CA GLN A 292 -3.93 -7.58 -3.55
C GLN A 292 -4.30 -7.98 -5.00
N ARG A 293 -5.27 -8.88 -5.18
CA ARG A 293 -5.75 -9.25 -6.51
C ARG A 293 -6.27 -8.03 -7.27
N LEU A 294 -7.10 -7.22 -6.63
CA LEU A 294 -7.63 -5.98 -7.21
C LEU A 294 -6.52 -4.98 -7.58
N GLN A 295 -5.45 -4.88 -6.78
CA GLN A 295 -4.31 -4.02 -7.10
C GLN A 295 -3.53 -4.49 -8.31
N ARG A 296 -3.37 -5.81 -8.49
CA ARG A 296 -2.68 -6.37 -9.65
C ARG A 296 -3.46 -6.08 -10.94
N GLU A 297 -4.78 -6.26 -10.89
CA GLU A 297 -5.69 -5.89 -11.98
C GLU A 297 -5.59 -4.38 -12.29
N LYS A 298 -5.59 -3.51 -11.27
CA LYS A 298 -5.46 -2.05 -11.44
C LYS A 298 -4.10 -1.62 -11.99
N SER A 299 -3.00 -2.19 -11.51
CA SER A 299 -1.65 -1.81 -11.93
C SER A 299 -1.41 -2.11 -13.41
N ALA A 300 -1.98 -3.20 -13.93
CA ALA A 300 -1.95 -3.52 -15.34
C ALA A 300 -2.67 -2.47 -16.22
N LEU A 301 -3.80 -1.93 -15.73
CA LEU A 301 -4.55 -0.87 -16.40
C LEU A 301 -3.81 0.50 -16.34
N ALA A 302 -3.23 0.84 -15.20
CA ALA A 302 -2.52 2.11 -15.00
C ALA A 302 -1.21 2.21 -15.83
N ALA A 303 -0.46 1.11 -15.94
CA ALA A 303 0.71 1.03 -16.82
C ALA A 303 0.30 1.22 -18.29
N GLY A 304 -0.84 0.63 -18.68
CA GLY A 304 -1.42 0.79 -20.02
C GLY A 304 -1.57 2.27 -20.41
N VAL A 305 -2.15 3.11 -19.56
CA VAL A 305 -2.45 4.51 -19.89
C VAL A 305 -1.22 5.28 -20.37
N LEU A 306 -0.08 5.07 -19.71
CA LEU A 306 1.17 5.78 -19.97
C LEU A 306 1.95 5.16 -21.14
N ASP A 307 1.66 3.90 -21.47
CA ASP A 307 2.24 3.14 -22.60
C ASP A 307 1.27 3.04 -23.82
N GLY A 308 0.11 3.70 -23.78
CA GLY A 308 -0.87 3.75 -24.89
C GLY A 308 -1.87 2.59 -24.95
N ARG A 309 -2.09 1.85 -23.87
CA ARG A 309 -3.07 0.75 -23.73
C ARG A 309 -4.13 1.05 -22.67
N THR A 310 -5.21 0.26 -22.71
CA THR A 310 -6.52 0.39 -22.07
C THR A 310 -6.59 1.02 -20.68
N THR A 311 -7.64 1.82 -20.50
CA THR A 311 -7.99 2.58 -19.29
C THR A 311 -9.36 2.14 -18.79
N GLY A 312 -9.48 1.89 -17.49
CA GLY A 312 -10.76 1.67 -16.82
C GLY A 312 -10.88 2.51 -15.55
N ASP A 313 -12.01 3.18 -15.37
CA ASP A 313 -12.44 3.81 -14.11
C ASP A 313 -12.73 2.68 -13.12
N TRP A 314 -11.80 2.38 -12.20
CA TRP A 314 -12.09 1.43 -11.15
C TRP A 314 -12.95 2.10 -10.08
N LYS A 315 -14.26 1.85 -10.16
CA LYS A 315 -15.17 2.03 -9.03
C LYS A 315 -15.38 0.67 -8.39
N LEU A 316 -15.46 0.62 -7.05
CA LEU A 316 -15.95 -0.59 -6.38
C LEU A 316 -17.34 -0.91 -6.93
N ARG A 317 -17.44 -2.00 -7.69
CA ARG A 317 -18.71 -2.57 -8.16
C ARG A 317 -19.29 -3.45 -7.06
N ASP A 318 -20.56 -3.79 -7.22
CA ASP A 318 -21.22 -4.72 -6.30
C ASP A 318 -20.52 -6.09 -6.26
N GLU A 319 -20.05 -6.59 -7.40
CA GLU A 319 -19.26 -7.82 -7.49
C GLU A 319 -17.96 -7.73 -6.67
N ASP A 320 -17.29 -6.59 -6.68
CA ASP A 320 -16.06 -6.37 -5.91
C ASP A 320 -16.36 -6.34 -4.41
N LEU A 321 -17.50 -5.76 -4.02
CA LEU A 321 -17.98 -5.79 -2.64
C LEU A 321 -18.33 -7.21 -2.18
N GLN A 322 -19.08 -7.97 -2.99
CA GLN A 322 -19.39 -9.36 -2.72
C GLN A 322 -18.12 -10.19 -2.57
N ALA A 323 -17.14 -9.98 -3.46
CA ALA A 323 -15.84 -10.61 -3.35
C ALA A 323 -15.19 -10.25 -2.01
N LEU A 324 -15.03 -8.96 -1.68
CA LEU A 324 -14.38 -8.49 -0.45
C LEU A 324 -15.01 -9.10 0.82
N PHE A 325 -16.34 -9.16 0.87
CA PHE A 325 -17.10 -9.68 2.00
C PHE A 325 -17.46 -11.18 1.91
N ALA A 326 -16.91 -11.93 0.95
CA ALA A 326 -17.10 -13.38 0.88
C ALA A 326 -16.51 -14.10 2.12
N PRO A 327 -17.14 -15.19 2.61
CA PRO A 327 -16.66 -15.99 3.74
C PRO A 327 -15.23 -16.50 3.56
N LEU A 328 -14.54 -16.72 4.68
CA LEU A 328 -13.27 -17.42 4.69
C LEU A 328 -13.43 -18.83 4.11
N PRO A 329 -12.44 -19.33 3.34
CA PRO A 329 -12.40 -20.73 2.96
C PRO A 329 -12.31 -21.62 4.22
N ALA A 330 -12.73 -22.88 4.10
CA ALA A 330 -12.57 -23.85 5.18
C ALA A 330 -11.10 -23.91 5.63
N ALA A 331 -10.86 -24.07 6.94
CA ALA A 331 -9.51 -24.17 7.47
C ALA A 331 -8.77 -25.33 6.75
N PRO A 332 -7.49 -25.15 6.38
CA PRO A 332 -6.72 -26.23 5.79
C PRO A 332 -6.72 -27.41 6.77
N LYS A 333 -7.12 -28.60 6.29
CA LYS A 333 -7.07 -29.81 7.10
C LYS A 333 -5.62 -30.01 7.53
N LYS A 334 -5.35 -29.96 8.84
CA LYS A 334 -4.04 -30.33 9.38
C LYS A 334 -3.74 -31.76 8.93
N THR A 335 -2.88 -31.92 7.94
CA THR A 335 -2.32 -33.23 7.59
C THR A 335 -1.52 -33.68 8.80
N ARG A 336 -2.09 -34.61 9.58
CA ARG A 336 -1.34 -35.37 10.58
C ARG A 336 -0.21 -36.08 9.82
N LYS A 337 1.03 -35.66 10.08
CA LYS A 337 2.20 -36.51 9.88
C LYS A 337 2.56 -37.11 11.22
#